data_AF-A0AAU5M8D7-F1
#
_entry.id   AF-A0AAU5M8D7-F1
#
_cell.length_a   1.000
_cell.length_b   1.000
_cell.length_c   1.000
_cell.angle_alpha   90.00
_cell.angle_beta   90.00
_cell.angle_gamma   90.00
#
_symmetry.space_group_name_H-M   'P 1'
#
loop_
_entity.id
_entity.type
_entity.pdbx_description
1 polymer ?
#
loop_
_entity_poly.entity_id
_entity_poly.type
_entity_poly.pdbx_seq_one_letter_code
_entity_poly.pdbx_strand_id
1 'polypeptide(L)'
;MSYQQLPPPQGTPYPGPPPKQLSPHDPLAVALGNASFLGLGYFLIRRWLFGILGLAGTAVLVALLCIQRKSGYEFAVLGWGLLQIVHGWFLARRQRLQTPSLAKRLVALGVAIVVLGGVAFERYDAQRIDRQAVEARAAGDCGGVRAAQAKYGLGHRIGDAPRTVRVEADVQACDRIDVAADGLASATALIDVPRMKAGFDQLSAVAADPNQMQTVGRAVDQFVARFPLKDSCASLEVTNWLRTRKPVGNVLDRPNALVPKIEPNALLGCADAQAAKADWANARSTYQLLVSRYPHAKQAVRARAGVQNANYQILQAKIRAELARVRELVHSGAYCSTPAKFSPAPRLRHGLNRAVYVGANDYTSKLPSQWWAYQADNAALVVCAGKESRGPAVQTCRYTPFIGSGGGDTYVTFYKIAVPVRVYELRTGRLIRTSTVQISGSVCPATISYPTYNGIGSPDTQQDVKPTAATVRAAFQPLVVRP
;
A
#
# COMPACT_ATOMS: atom_id res chain seq x y z
N MET A 1 47.90 -25.66 -133.17
CA MET A 1 46.85 -24.66 -132.87
C MET A 1 46.60 -24.68 -131.37
N SER A 2 47.18 -23.71 -130.65
CA SER A 2 47.08 -23.58 -129.20
C SER A 2 45.84 -22.75 -128.86
N TYR A 3 44.92 -23.33 -128.08
CA TYR A 3 43.76 -22.61 -127.57
C TYR A 3 44.14 -21.91 -126.25
N GLN A 4 44.19 -20.56 -126.31
CA GLN A 4 44.30 -19.67 -125.15
C GLN A 4 43.06 -19.80 -124.27
N GLN A 5 43.26 -20.11 -122.98
CA GLN A 5 42.26 -19.93 -121.93
C GLN A 5 42.19 -18.45 -121.53
N LEU A 6 41.03 -17.85 -121.70
CA LEU A 6 40.66 -16.57 -121.08
C LEU A 6 40.19 -16.82 -119.64
N PRO A 7 40.59 -15.98 -118.65
CA PRO A 7 40.10 -16.08 -117.28
C PRO A 7 38.64 -15.58 -117.16
N PRO A 8 37.87 -16.08 -116.16
CA PRO A 8 36.49 -15.66 -115.92
C PRO A 8 36.40 -14.21 -115.40
N PRO A 9 35.24 -13.53 -115.55
CA PRO A 9 35.09 -12.11 -115.22
C PRO A 9 35.17 -11.87 -113.71
N GLN A 10 35.84 -10.78 -113.33
CA GLN A 10 35.85 -10.23 -111.97
C GLN A 10 34.45 -9.68 -111.63
N GLY A 11 33.79 -10.29 -110.65
CA GLY A 11 32.57 -9.76 -110.04
C GLY A 11 32.88 -8.55 -109.15
N THR A 12 32.13 -7.47 -109.34
CA THR A 12 32.15 -6.27 -108.48
C THR A 12 31.64 -6.60 -107.07
N PRO A 13 32.29 -6.14 -105.98
CA PRO A 13 31.77 -6.30 -104.62
C PRO A 13 30.55 -5.38 -104.39
N TYR A 14 29.41 -5.96 -104.02
CA TYR A 14 28.27 -5.23 -103.47
C TYR A 14 28.64 -4.67 -102.08
N PRO A 15 28.46 -3.37 -101.78
CA PRO A 15 28.62 -2.84 -100.44
C PRO A 15 27.35 -3.11 -99.63
N GLY A 16 27.19 -4.33 -99.13
CA GLY A 16 26.28 -4.58 -98.02
C GLY A 16 26.81 -3.91 -96.75
N PRO A 17 25.96 -3.39 -95.84
CA PRO A 17 26.42 -2.91 -94.55
C PRO A 17 27.20 -4.04 -93.84
N PRO A 18 28.35 -3.75 -93.20
CA PRO A 18 29.12 -4.78 -92.52
C PRO A 18 28.21 -5.53 -91.54
N PRO A 19 28.29 -6.87 -91.46
CA PRO A 19 27.49 -7.61 -90.50
C PRO A 19 27.75 -7.05 -89.10
N LYS A 20 26.68 -6.69 -88.37
CA LYS A 20 26.77 -6.25 -86.98
C LYS A 20 27.58 -7.30 -86.22
N GLN A 21 28.84 -6.98 -85.91
CA GLN A 21 29.67 -7.82 -85.06
C GLN A 21 28.97 -7.92 -83.70
N LEU A 22 28.36 -9.07 -83.44
CA LEU A 22 27.90 -9.40 -82.10
C LEU A 22 29.15 -9.48 -81.22
N SER A 23 29.25 -8.56 -80.25
CA SER A 23 30.33 -8.54 -79.29
C SER A 23 30.41 -9.91 -78.58
N PRO A 24 31.61 -10.51 -78.43
CA PRO A 24 31.78 -11.74 -77.67
C PRO A 24 31.39 -11.54 -76.20
N HIS A 25 30.58 -12.44 -75.65
CA HIS A 25 30.14 -12.41 -74.26
C HIS A 25 30.73 -13.57 -73.46
N ASP A 26 31.29 -13.25 -72.29
CA ASP A 26 31.96 -14.21 -71.42
C ASP A 26 30.99 -14.73 -70.33
N PRO A 27 30.59 -16.01 -70.35
CA PRO A 27 29.56 -16.54 -69.45
C PRO A 27 29.97 -16.49 -67.98
N LEU A 28 31.27 -16.53 -67.66
CA LEU A 28 31.75 -16.38 -66.29
C LEU A 28 31.65 -14.93 -65.81
N ALA A 29 31.94 -13.95 -66.68
CA ALA A 29 31.76 -12.54 -66.34
C ALA A 29 30.28 -12.20 -66.10
N VAL A 30 29.36 -12.83 -66.84
CA VAL A 30 27.91 -12.68 -66.65
C VAL A 30 27.44 -13.30 -65.34
N ALA A 31 27.89 -14.52 -65.02
CA ALA A 31 27.58 -15.18 -63.76
C ALA A 31 28.09 -14.35 -62.56
N LEU A 32 29.35 -13.88 -62.62
CA LEU A 32 29.94 -13.02 -61.58
C LEU A 32 29.21 -11.68 -61.46
N GLY A 33 28.84 -11.07 -62.60
CA GLY A 33 28.06 -9.83 -62.59
C GLY A 33 26.70 -10.02 -61.92
N ASN A 34 26.01 -11.12 -62.17
CA ASN A 34 24.74 -11.44 -61.51
C ASN A 34 24.91 -11.88 -60.04
N ALA A 35 26.10 -12.37 -59.64
CA ALA A 35 26.40 -12.69 -58.24
C ALA A 35 26.43 -11.44 -57.34
N SER A 36 26.52 -10.24 -57.91
CA SER A 36 26.32 -8.98 -57.17
C SER A 36 24.85 -8.71 -56.78
N PHE A 37 23.88 -9.53 -57.22
CA PHE A 37 22.44 -9.32 -57.06
C PHE A 37 21.85 -8.10 -57.79
N LEU A 38 22.67 -7.32 -58.51
CA LEU A 38 22.27 -6.11 -59.24
C LEU A 38 21.85 -6.38 -60.70
N GLY A 39 21.86 -7.64 -61.15
CA GLY A 39 21.54 -8.00 -62.54
C GLY A 39 22.59 -7.55 -63.56
N LEU A 40 23.80 -7.18 -63.13
CA LEU A 40 24.87 -6.64 -63.99
C LEU A 40 25.26 -7.58 -65.13
N GLY A 41 25.17 -8.89 -64.93
CA GLY A 41 25.41 -9.88 -65.98
C GLY A 41 24.45 -9.75 -67.16
N TYR A 42 23.18 -9.39 -66.92
CA TYR A 42 22.21 -9.16 -67.99
C TYR A 42 22.50 -7.89 -68.80
N PHE A 43 22.96 -6.83 -68.13
CA PHE A 43 23.41 -5.61 -68.80
C PHE A 43 24.67 -5.85 -69.64
N LEU A 44 25.60 -6.68 -69.17
CA LEU A 44 26.80 -7.08 -69.92
C LEU A 44 26.48 -7.81 -71.24
N ILE A 45 25.36 -8.54 -71.32
CA ILE A 45 24.86 -9.16 -72.55
C ILE A 45 23.81 -8.32 -73.30
N ARG A 46 23.68 -7.03 -72.95
CA ARG A 46 22.71 -6.06 -73.50
C ARG A 46 21.25 -6.53 -73.43
N ARG A 47 20.91 -7.36 -72.43
CA ARG A 47 19.53 -7.79 -72.17
C ARG A 47 18.90 -6.97 -71.04
N TRP A 48 18.64 -5.70 -71.34
CA TRP A 48 18.17 -4.69 -70.40
C TRP A 48 16.90 -5.09 -69.65
N LEU A 49 15.92 -5.73 -70.31
CA LEU A 49 14.68 -6.19 -69.66
C LEU A 49 14.96 -7.13 -68.47
N PHE A 50 15.85 -8.12 -68.65
CA PHE A 50 16.20 -9.06 -67.59
C PHE A 50 17.08 -8.40 -66.51
N GLY A 51 17.90 -7.42 -66.87
CA GLY A 51 18.65 -6.63 -65.90
C GLY A 51 17.73 -5.81 -64.99
N ILE A 52 16.74 -5.12 -65.56
CA ILE A 52 15.74 -4.34 -64.81
C ILE A 52 14.88 -5.25 -63.95
N LEU A 53 14.37 -6.37 -64.48
CA LEU A 53 13.59 -7.34 -63.70
C LEU A 53 14.41 -7.98 -62.57
N GLY A 54 15.68 -8.30 -62.83
CA GLY A 54 16.63 -8.80 -61.84
C GLY A 54 16.80 -7.83 -60.68
N LEU A 55 17.09 -6.57 -61.00
CA LEU A 55 17.27 -5.49 -60.02
C LEU A 55 15.98 -5.20 -59.25
N ALA A 56 14.84 -5.11 -59.94
CA ALA A 56 13.54 -4.87 -59.31
C ALA A 56 13.16 -6.03 -58.38
N GLY A 57 13.39 -7.27 -58.79
CA GLY A 57 13.16 -8.45 -57.95
C GLY A 57 14.05 -8.43 -56.69
N THR A 58 15.33 -8.09 -56.83
CA THR A 58 16.22 -7.91 -55.68
C THR A 58 15.72 -6.80 -54.76
N ALA A 59 15.35 -5.64 -55.32
CA ALA A 59 14.84 -4.50 -54.54
C ALA A 59 13.56 -4.85 -53.78
N VAL A 60 12.61 -5.55 -54.42
CA VAL A 60 11.37 -6.01 -53.79
C VAL A 60 11.65 -7.02 -52.68
N LEU A 61 12.53 -7.99 -52.90
CA LEU A 61 12.86 -8.99 -51.88
C LEU A 61 13.61 -8.39 -50.70
N VAL A 62 14.52 -7.44 -50.93
CA VAL A 62 15.19 -6.69 -49.86
C VAL A 62 14.18 -5.82 -49.11
N ALA A 63 13.27 -5.13 -49.81
CA ALA A 63 12.21 -4.36 -49.16
C ALA A 63 11.32 -5.25 -48.29
N LEU A 64 10.89 -6.41 -48.81
CA LEU A 64 10.11 -7.39 -48.05
C LEU A 64 10.90 -7.96 -46.87
N LEU A 65 12.21 -8.20 -47.00
CA LEU A 65 13.06 -8.61 -45.90
C LEU A 65 13.10 -7.54 -44.80
N CYS A 66 13.22 -6.26 -45.16
CA CYS A 66 13.22 -5.15 -44.20
C CYS A 66 11.84 -4.92 -43.53
N ILE A 67 10.76 -5.14 -44.27
CA ILE A 67 9.38 -4.94 -43.78
C ILE A 67 8.93 -6.12 -42.92
N GLN A 68 9.09 -7.33 -43.43
CA GLN A 68 8.54 -8.54 -42.82
C GLN A 68 9.48 -9.15 -41.78
N ARG A 69 10.80 -8.92 -41.91
CA ARG A 69 11.83 -9.31 -40.94
C ARG A 69 11.82 -10.81 -40.57
N LYS A 70 11.43 -11.69 -41.51
CA LYS A 70 11.40 -13.16 -41.34
C LYS A 70 12.57 -13.83 -42.07
N SER A 71 13.12 -14.89 -41.48
CA SER A 71 14.21 -15.70 -42.07
C SER A 71 13.86 -16.31 -43.44
N GLY A 72 12.58 -16.56 -43.72
CA GLY A 72 12.12 -17.04 -45.03
C GLY A 72 12.51 -16.12 -46.19
N TYR A 73 12.56 -14.81 -45.98
CA TYR A 73 12.97 -13.86 -47.01
C TYR A 73 14.48 -13.85 -47.23
N GLU A 74 15.29 -14.26 -46.25
CA GLU A 74 16.74 -14.44 -46.45
C GLU A 74 17.00 -15.57 -47.42
N PHE A 75 16.32 -16.70 -47.24
CA PHE A 75 16.37 -17.82 -48.18
C PHE A 75 15.82 -17.44 -49.56
N ALA A 76 14.76 -16.63 -49.62
CA ALA A 76 14.21 -16.14 -50.87
C ALA A 76 15.20 -15.23 -51.64
N VAL A 77 15.90 -14.32 -50.94
CA VAL A 77 16.97 -13.50 -51.54
C VAL A 77 18.08 -14.40 -52.07
N LEU A 78 18.61 -15.32 -51.25
CA LEU A 78 19.67 -16.24 -51.67
C LEU A 78 19.27 -17.09 -52.88
N GLY A 79 18.05 -17.64 -52.88
CA GLY A 79 17.49 -18.40 -53.99
C GLY A 79 17.34 -17.55 -55.25
N TRP A 80 16.88 -16.30 -55.13
CA TRP A 80 16.79 -15.34 -56.23
C TRP A 80 18.15 -15.03 -56.84
N GLY A 81 19.17 -14.82 -56.00
CA GLY A 81 20.55 -14.63 -56.46
C GLY A 81 21.08 -15.82 -57.25
N LEU A 82 20.89 -17.03 -56.70
CA LEU A 82 21.29 -18.28 -57.36
C LEU A 82 20.60 -18.43 -58.72
N LEU A 83 19.30 -18.13 -58.78
CA LEU A 83 18.54 -18.15 -60.04
C LEU A 83 19.12 -17.18 -61.06
N GLN A 84 19.45 -15.94 -60.66
CA GLN A 84 20.05 -14.95 -61.55
C GLN A 84 21.42 -15.38 -62.08
N ILE A 85 22.25 -16.00 -61.23
CA ILE A 85 23.57 -16.52 -61.61
C ILE A 85 23.42 -17.65 -62.65
N VAL A 86 22.60 -18.66 -62.34
CA VAL A 86 22.39 -19.84 -63.20
C VAL A 86 21.76 -19.44 -64.55
N HIS A 87 20.72 -18.60 -64.51
CA HIS A 87 20.03 -18.15 -65.71
C HIS A 87 20.92 -17.26 -66.59
N GLY A 88 21.68 -16.32 -65.99
CA GLY A 88 22.64 -15.49 -66.70
C GLY A 88 23.73 -16.32 -67.40
N TRP A 89 24.32 -17.29 -66.68
CA TRP A 89 25.32 -18.20 -67.24
C TRP A 89 24.76 -19.01 -68.42
N PHE A 90 23.55 -19.56 -68.28
CA PHE A 90 22.90 -20.33 -69.33
C PHE A 90 22.62 -19.50 -70.59
N LEU A 91 22.15 -18.25 -70.43
CA LEU A 91 21.91 -17.33 -71.54
C LEU A 91 23.19 -16.97 -72.29
N ALA A 92 24.29 -16.74 -71.57
CA ALA A 92 25.57 -16.40 -72.16
C ALA A 92 26.25 -17.59 -72.88
N ARG A 93 26.03 -18.83 -72.40
CA ARG A 93 26.63 -20.05 -72.98
C ARG A 93 26.07 -20.41 -74.36
N ARG A 94 24.87 -19.93 -74.73
CA ARG A 94 24.22 -20.23 -76.03
C ARG A 94 24.79 -19.46 -77.23
N GLN A 95 25.68 -18.47 -77.04
CA GLN A 95 26.30 -17.72 -78.13
C GLN A 95 27.69 -18.30 -78.50
N ARG A 96 27.87 -18.71 -79.77
CA ARG A 96 28.97 -19.58 -80.25
C ARG A 96 30.32 -18.88 -80.55
N LEU A 97 30.46 -17.56 -80.36
CA LEU A 97 31.71 -16.84 -80.59
C LEU A 97 32.24 -16.32 -79.25
N GLN A 98 33.23 -17.01 -78.70
CA GLN A 98 33.73 -16.77 -77.34
C GLN A 98 35.20 -16.37 -77.39
N THR A 99 35.49 -15.13 -76.97
CA THR A 99 36.81 -14.76 -76.48
C THR A 99 36.69 -14.41 -75.00
N PRO A 100 37.45 -15.09 -74.11
CA PRO A 100 37.45 -14.77 -72.69
C PRO A 100 37.97 -13.34 -72.48
N SER A 101 37.26 -12.54 -71.68
CA SER A 101 37.65 -11.16 -71.38
C SER A 101 38.02 -11.04 -69.92
N LEU A 102 39.33 -11.10 -69.65
CA LEU A 102 39.90 -10.98 -68.30
C LEU A 102 39.48 -9.66 -67.62
N ALA A 103 39.48 -8.54 -68.37
CA ALA A 103 39.04 -7.25 -67.87
C ALA A 103 37.57 -7.26 -67.39
N LYS A 104 36.64 -7.85 -68.17
CA LYS A 104 35.23 -7.94 -67.78
C LYS A 104 35.01 -8.84 -66.56
N ARG A 105 35.78 -9.94 -66.45
CA ARG A 105 35.75 -10.82 -65.27
C ARG A 105 36.23 -10.10 -64.02
N LEU A 106 37.34 -9.36 -64.09
CA LEU A 106 37.89 -8.62 -62.96
C LEU A 106 36.95 -7.51 -62.48
N VAL A 107 36.31 -6.77 -63.40
CA VAL A 107 35.30 -5.77 -63.03
C VAL A 107 34.08 -6.41 -62.37
N ALA A 108 33.52 -7.47 -62.98
CA ALA A 108 32.37 -8.17 -62.43
C ALA A 108 32.66 -8.81 -61.06
N LEU A 109 33.84 -9.43 -60.91
CA LEU A 109 34.31 -9.99 -59.65
C LEU A 109 34.52 -8.88 -58.61
N GLY A 110 35.14 -7.76 -58.98
CA GLY A 110 35.34 -6.62 -58.09
C GLY A 110 34.03 -6.08 -57.53
N VAL A 111 33.02 -5.88 -58.39
CA VAL A 111 31.69 -5.43 -57.94
C VAL A 111 31.01 -6.46 -57.05
N ALA A 112 31.07 -7.75 -57.40
CA ALA A 112 30.50 -8.82 -56.57
C ALA A 112 31.18 -8.89 -55.18
N ILE A 113 32.51 -8.77 -55.13
CA ILE A 113 33.27 -8.74 -53.87
C ILE A 113 32.89 -7.52 -53.03
N VAL A 114 32.76 -6.34 -53.62
CA VAL A 114 32.38 -5.12 -52.89
C VAL A 114 30.98 -5.27 -52.28
N VAL A 115 30.00 -5.75 -53.06
CA VAL A 115 28.62 -5.91 -52.58
C VAL A 115 28.52 -7.00 -51.52
N LEU A 116 29.03 -8.20 -51.80
CA LEU A 116 28.96 -9.33 -50.87
C LEU A 116 29.82 -9.11 -49.63
N GLY A 117 31.00 -8.49 -49.80
CA GLY A 117 31.88 -8.10 -48.70
C GLY A 117 31.22 -7.06 -47.79
N GLY A 118 30.53 -6.07 -48.36
CA GLY A 118 29.74 -5.10 -47.60
C GLY A 118 28.64 -5.78 -46.78
N VAL A 119 27.86 -6.67 -47.38
CA VAL A 119 26.82 -7.43 -46.65
C VAL A 119 27.43 -8.33 -45.57
N ALA A 120 28.52 -9.03 -45.87
CA ALA A 120 29.21 -9.88 -44.89
C ALA A 120 29.77 -9.08 -43.71
N PHE A 121 30.32 -7.88 -43.98
CA PHE A 121 30.79 -6.96 -42.94
C PHE A 121 29.64 -6.49 -42.05
N GLU A 122 28.52 -6.05 -42.63
CA GLU A 122 27.33 -5.64 -41.86
C GLU A 122 26.77 -6.78 -41.01
N ARG A 123 26.78 -8.02 -41.51
CA ARG A 123 26.38 -9.20 -40.72
C ARG A 123 27.34 -9.49 -39.56
N TYR A 124 28.65 -9.37 -39.80
CA TYR A 124 29.66 -9.55 -38.77
C TYR A 124 29.53 -8.49 -37.68
N ASP A 125 29.38 -7.21 -38.05
CA ASP A 125 29.22 -6.14 -37.07
C ASP A 125 27.88 -6.25 -36.33
N ALA A 126 26.79 -6.63 -37.02
CA ALA A 126 25.51 -6.93 -36.37
C ALA A 126 25.62 -8.03 -35.32
N GLN A 127 26.39 -9.10 -35.59
CA GLN A 127 26.66 -10.17 -34.64
C GLN A 127 27.48 -9.68 -33.44
N ARG A 128 28.46 -8.80 -33.67
CA ARG A 128 29.26 -8.20 -32.59
C ARG A 128 28.39 -7.32 -31.67
N ILE A 129 27.52 -6.49 -32.24
CA ILE A 129 26.58 -5.65 -31.49
C ILE A 129 25.58 -6.52 -30.70
N ASP A 130 25.06 -7.58 -31.31
CA ASP A 130 24.13 -8.52 -30.66
C ASP A 130 24.78 -9.20 -29.44
N ARG A 131 26.04 -9.64 -29.55
CA ARG A 131 26.78 -10.18 -28.40
C ARG A 131 26.92 -9.16 -27.27
N GLN A 132 27.24 -7.90 -27.58
CA GLN A 132 27.30 -6.83 -26.58
C GLN A 132 25.94 -6.62 -25.90
N ALA A 133 24.84 -6.67 -26.65
CA ALA A 133 23.49 -6.56 -26.09
C ALA A 133 23.13 -7.76 -25.19
N VAL A 134 23.52 -8.98 -25.58
CA VAL A 134 23.32 -10.19 -24.77
C VAL A 134 24.16 -10.15 -23.48
N GLU A 135 25.42 -9.73 -23.57
CA GLU A 135 26.31 -9.55 -22.41
C GLU A 135 25.75 -8.49 -21.45
N ALA A 136 25.33 -7.34 -21.97
CA ALA A 136 24.70 -6.29 -21.18
C ALA A 136 23.43 -6.78 -20.47
N ARG A 137 22.57 -7.52 -21.18
CA ARG A 137 21.36 -8.12 -20.59
C ARG A 137 21.69 -9.16 -19.51
N ALA A 138 22.68 -10.02 -19.77
CA ALA A 138 23.17 -10.98 -18.79
C ALA A 138 23.79 -10.31 -17.55
N ALA A 139 24.25 -9.07 -17.68
CA ALA A 139 24.70 -8.22 -16.57
C ALA A 139 23.56 -7.40 -15.92
N GLY A 140 22.34 -7.42 -16.48
CA GLY A 140 21.22 -6.56 -16.07
C GLY A 140 21.45 -5.07 -16.36
N ASP A 141 22.24 -4.74 -17.38
CA ASP A 141 22.60 -3.38 -17.77
C ASP A 141 21.74 -2.89 -18.96
N CYS A 142 20.59 -2.29 -18.64
CA CYS A 142 19.72 -1.67 -19.65
C CYS A 142 20.38 -0.50 -20.40
N GLY A 143 21.32 0.21 -19.77
CA GLY A 143 22.10 1.25 -20.44
C GLY A 143 22.95 0.65 -21.56
N GLY A 144 23.63 -0.46 -21.26
CA GLY A 144 24.40 -1.24 -22.23
C GLY A 144 23.56 -1.79 -23.38
N VAL A 145 22.35 -2.31 -23.11
CA VAL A 145 21.42 -2.80 -24.16
C VAL A 145 20.99 -1.67 -25.10
N ARG A 146 20.59 -0.51 -24.56
CA ARG A 146 20.23 0.68 -25.37
C ARG A 146 21.42 1.21 -26.16
N ALA A 147 22.62 1.23 -25.54
CA ALA A 147 23.84 1.65 -26.22
C ALA A 147 24.23 0.70 -27.37
N ALA A 148 23.96 -0.60 -27.23
CA ALA A 148 24.13 -1.56 -28.32
C ALA A 148 23.12 -1.31 -29.45
N GLN A 149 21.83 -1.09 -29.13
CA GLN A 149 20.80 -0.78 -30.12
C GLN A 149 21.14 0.48 -30.94
N ALA A 150 21.65 1.53 -30.28
CA ALA A 150 22.00 2.79 -30.92
C ALA A 150 23.10 2.67 -32.00
N LYS A 151 23.86 1.56 -32.00
CA LYS A 151 24.87 1.27 -33.03
C LYS A 151 24.26 0.73 -34.33
N TYR A 152 23.02 0.24 -34.31
CA TYR A 152 22.37 -0.27 -35.51
C TYR A 152 21.99 0.85 -36.47
N GLY A 153 22.60 0.80 -37.65
CA GLY A 153 22.27 1.66 -38.80
C GLY A 153 21.32 0.99 -39.80
N LEU A 154 21.08 1.69 -40.92
CA LEU A 154 20.29 1.17 -42.04
C LEU A 154 20.96 -0.05 -42.70
N GLY A 155 22.29 -0.07 -42.78
CA GLY A 155 23.08 -1.21 -43.30
C GLY A 155 22.79 -2.50 -42.54
N HIS A 156 22.89 -2.49 -41.22
CA HIS A 156 22.55 -3.60 -40.34
C HIS A 156 21.11 -4.11 -40.52
N ARG A 157 20.13 -3.23 -40.71
CA ARG A 157 18.72 -3.62 -40.92
C ARG A 157 18.50 -4.32 -42.27
N ILE A 158 19.33 -4.03 -43.28
CA ILE A 158 19.32 -4.71 -44.57
C ILE A 158 20.14 -6.00 -44.51
N GLY A 159 21.28 -5.95 -43.84
CA GLY A 159 22.25 -7.06 -43.74
C GLY A 159 21.82 -8.18 -42.80
N ASP A 160 21.16 -7.88 -41.67
CA ASP A 160 20.71 -8.87 -40.65
C ASP A 160 19.48 -8.36 -39.86
N ALA A 161 18.33 -8.23 -40.54
CA ALA A 161 17.09 -7.74 -39.95
C ALA A 161 16.65 -8.50 -38.67
N PRO A 162 16.67 -9.85 -38.60
CA PRO A 162 16.17 -10.60 -37.45
C PRO A 162 16.90 -10.27 -36.12
N ARG A 163 18.21 -10.02 -36.15
CA ARG A 163 18.96 -9.64 -34.94
C ARG A 163 18.58 -8.26 -34.44
N THR A 164 18.38 -7.30 -35.34
CA THR A 164 17.97 -5.94 -34.96
C THR A 164 16.63 -5.94 -34.23
N VAL A 165 15.67 -6.77 -34.64
CA VAL A 165 14.37 -6.94 -33.98
C VAL A 165 14.51 -7.46 -32.55
N ARG A 166 15.42 -8.41 -32.34
CA ARG A 166 15.63 -9.02 -31.03
C ARG A 166 16.11 -7.98 -30.02
N VAL A 167 17.13 -7.20 -30.37
CA VAL A 167 17.66 -6.14 -29.51
C VAL A 167 16.64 -5.01 -29.31
N GLU A 168 15.84 -4.67 -30.33
CA GLU A 168 14.71 -3.74 -30.18
C GLU A 168 13.70 -4.23 -29.13
N ALA A 169 13.37 -5.52 -29.11
CA ALA A 169 12.50 -6.11 -28.09
C ALA A 169 13.11 -6.08 -26.68
N ASP A 170 14.43 -6.26 -26.56
CA ASP A 170 15.13 -6.15 -25.28
C ASP A 170 15.12 -4.72 -24.74
N VAL A 171 15.23 -3.71 -25.61
CA VAL A 171 15.10 -2.30 -25.21
C VAL A 171 13.68 -2.01 -24.72
N GLN A 172 12.65 -2.49 -25.40
CA GLN A 172 11.26 -2.37 -24.91
C GLN A 172 11.03 -3.08 -23.57
N ALA A 173 11.73 -4.20 -23.31
CA ALA A 173 11.71 -4.85 -22.02
C ALA A 173 12.37 -3.96 -20.94
N CYS A 174 13.54 -3.40 -21.25
CA CYS A 174 14.24 -2.44 -20.39
C CYS A 174 13.40 -1.19 -20.06
N ASP A 175 12.73 -0.60 -21.06
CA ASP A 175 11.86 0.56 -20.84
C ASP A 175 10.72 0.22 -19.86
N ARG A 176 10.11 -0.96 -19.99
CA ARG A 176 9.07 -1.42 -19.05
C ARG A 176 9.62 -1.68 -17.65
N ILE A 177 10.85 -2.21 -17.53
CA ILE A 177 11.52 -2.42 -16.25
C ILE A 177 11.81 -1.08 -15.57
N ASP A 178 12.33 -0.09 -16.30
CA ASP A 178 12.63 1.23 -15.76
C ASP A 178 11.36 1.93 -15.27
N VAL A 179 10.27 1.89 -16.06
CA VAL A 179 8.96 2.42 -15.64
C VAL A 179 8.45 1.75 -14.36
N ALA A 180 8.58 0.42 -14.27
CA ALA A 180 8.20 -0.31 -13.07
C ALA A 180 9.11 0.04 -11.88
N ALA A 181 10.42 0.17 -12.08
CA ALA A 181 11.40 0.52 -11.06
C ALA A 181 11.17 1.94 -10.50
N ASP A 182 10.87 2.91 -11.37
CA ASP A 182 10.53 4.29 -11.00
C ASP A 182 9.17 4.35 -10.29
N GLY A 183 8.21 3.55 -10.75
CA GLY A 183 6.93 3.35 -10.10
C GLY A 183 7.08 2.81 -8.69
N LEU A 184 7.93 1.79 -8.50
CA LEU A 184 8.28 1.23 -7.19
C LEU A 184 9.03 2.25 -6.32
N ALA A 185 9.96 3.02 -6.88
CA ALA A 185 10.70 4.04 -6.15
C ALA A 185 9.77 5.13 -5.60
N SER A 186 8.78 5.54 -6.40
CA SER A 186 7.78 6.52 -6.01
C SER A 186 6.80 5.95 -4.98
N ALA A 187 6.34 4.72 -5.18
CA ALA A 187 5.43 4.03 -4.27
C ALA A 187 6.07 3.78 -2.90
N THR A 188 7.28 3.22 -2.89
CA THR A 188 8.44 3.65 -2.10
C THR A 188 8.24 4.79 -1.10
N ALA A 189 8.53 5.98 -1.62
CA ALA A 189 8.54 7.23 -0.89
C ALA A 189 7.16 7.65 -0.35
N LEU A 190 6.09 7.25 -1.03
CA LEU A 190 4.70 7.60 -0.67
C LEU A 190 4.01 6.57 0.22
N ILE A 191 4.64 5.41 0.47
CA ILE A 191 4.06 4.29 1.22
C ILE A 191 2.77 3.79 0.55
N ASP A 192 2.77 3.72 -0.79
CA ASP A 192 1.60 3.31 -1.59
C ASP A 192 1.69 1.82 -1.94
N VAL A 193 1.19 0.96 -1.05
CA VAL A 193 1.18 -0.50 -1.24
C VAL A 193 0.47 -0.95 -2.52
N PRO A 194 -0.73 -0.42 -2.89
CA PRO A 194 -1.36 -0.72 -4.18
C PRO A 194 -0.45 -0.44 -5.38
N ARG A 195 0.24 0.69 -5.39
CA ARG A 195 1.18 1.03 -6.47
C ARG A 195 2.43 0.17 -6.44
N MET A 196 2.92 -0.23 -5.27
CA MET A 196 4.00 -1.22 -5.16
C MET A 196 3.58 -2.55 -5.79
N LYS A 197 2.36 -3.01 -5.52
CA LYS A 197 1.81 -4.22 -6.13
C LYS A 197 1.77 -4.12 -7.65
N ALA A 198 1.25 -3.01 -8.19
CA ALA A 198 1.20 -2.77 -9.63
C ALA A 198 2.61 -2.79 -10.28
N GLY A 199 3.61 -2.20 -9.63
CA GLY A 199 5.00 -2.27 -10.09
C GLY A 199 5.56 -3.70 -10.11
N PHE A 200 5.28 -4.51 -9.09
CA PHE A 200 5.66 -5.93 -9.09
C PHE A 200 4.91 -6.75 -10.14
N ASP A 201 3.64 -6.44 -10.40
CA ASP A 201 2.86 -7.10 -11.45
C ASP A 201 3.44 -6.80 -12.84
N GLN A 202 3.88 -5.56 -13.08
CA GLN A 202 4.60 -5.17 -14.31
C GLN A 202 5.95 -5.90 -14.44
N LEU A 203 6.75 -5.96 -13.38
CA LEU A 203 8.00 -6.72 -13.38
C LEU A 203 7.76 -8.21 -13.61
N SER A 204 6.66 -8.77 -13.07
CA SER A 204 6.27 -10.15 -13.31
C SER A 204 5.92 -10.44 -14.76
N ALA A 205 5.29 -9.49 -15.45
CA ALA A 205 5.00 -9.63 -16.88
C ALA A 205 6.29 -9.67 -17.72
N VAL A 206 7.31 -8.88 -17.37
CA VAL A 206 8.60 -8.90 -18.07
C VAL A 206 9.43 -10.15 -17.70
N ALA A 207 9.37 -10.59 -16.44
CA ALA A 207 10.03 -11.80 -15.96
C ALA A 207 9.46 -13.11 -16.55
N ALA A 208 8.36 -13.05 -17.30
CA ALA A 208 7.86 -14.19 -18.08
C ALA A 208 8.85 -14.61 -19.19
N ASP A 209 9.70 -13.69 -19.66
CA ASP A 209 10.85 -14.02 -20.52
C ASP A 209 12.07 -14.35 -19.64
N PRO A 210 12.57 -15.61 -19.68
CA PRO A 210 13.74 -16.01 -18.90
C PRO A 210 14.99 -15.15 -19.17
N ASN A 211 15.11 -14.57 -20.37
CA ASN A 211 16.26 -13.75 -20.73
C ASN A 211 16.28 -12.40 -19.98
N GLN A 212 15.16 -11.98 -19.40
CA GLN A 212 15.05 -10.70 -18.68
C GLN A 212 15.20 -10.85 -17.16
N MET A 213 15.36 -12.07 -16.64
CA MET A 213 15.38 -12.35 -15.20
C MET A 213 16.45 -11.54 -14.44
N GLN A 214 17.65 -11.37 -15.03
CA GLN A 214 18.73 -10.64 -14.37
C GLN A 214 18.45 -9.12 -14.33
N THR A 215 17.90 -8.58 -15.42
CA THR A 215 17.49 -7.17 -15.53
C THR A 215 16.37 -6.84 -14.54
N VAL A 216 15.36 -7.71 -14.45
CA VAL A 216 14.30 -7.61 -13.43
C VAL A 216 14.90 -7.74 -12.03
N GLY A 217 15.85 -8.66 -11.82
CA GLY A 217 16.55 -8.83 -10.56
C GLY A 217 17.22 -7.55 -10.07
N ARG A 218 17.90 -6.80 -10.95
CA ARG A 218 18.48 -5.49 -10.60
C ARG A 218 17.44 -4.48 -10.14
N ALA A 219 16.29 -4.38 -10.80
CA ALA A 219 15.22 -3.48 -10.38
C ALA A 219 14.67 -3.86 -8.99
N VAL A 220 14.52 -5.16 -8.72
CA VAL A 220 14.15 -5.68 -7.40
C VAL A 220 15.22 -5.36 -6.35
N ASP A 221 16.50 -5.52 -6.69
CA ASP A 221 17.61 -5.23 -5.78
C ASP A 221 17.67 -3.73 -5.43
N GLN A 222 17.36 -2.83 -6.38
CA GLN A 222 17.21 -1.40 -6.11
C GLN A 222 16.01 -1.10 -5.20
N PHE A 223 14.90 -1.83 -5.35
CA PHE A 223 13.76 -1.72 -4.42
C PHE A 223 14.18 -2.16 -3.00
N VAL A 224 14.85 -3.30 -2.89
CA VAL A 224 15.39 -3.86 -1.64
C VAL A 224 16.34 -2.88 -0.94
N ALA A 225 17.22 -2.22 -1.69
CA ALA A 225 18.21 -1.27 -1.16
C ALA A 225 17.60 -0.04 -0.46
N ARG A 226 16.29 0.23 -0.64
CA ARG A 226 15.58 1.34 0.01
C ARG A 226 15.13 1.04 1.44
N PHE A 227 15.27 -0.21 1.90
CA PHE A 227 14.85 -0.62 3.24
C PHE A 227 16.03 -0.72 4.23
N PRO A 228 15.81 -0.46 5.53
CA PRO A 228 14.54 -0.05 6.16
C PRO A 228 14.15 1.40 5.85
N LEU A 229 12.85 1.70 5.86
CA LEU A 229 12.37 3.08 5.74
C LEU A 229 12.66 3.84 7.03
N LYS A 230 12.82 5.17 6.94
CA LYS A 230 13.03 6.02 8.12
C LYS A 230 11.87 5.93 9.12
N ASP A 231 10.64 5.85 8.61
CA ASP A 231 9.45 5.62 9.43
C ASP A 231 9.29 4.10 9.68
N SER A 232 9.28 3.75 10.96
CA SER A 232 9.13 2.36 11.41
C SER A 232 7.71 1.81 11.19
N CYS A 233 6.67 2.65 11.31
CA CYS A 233 5.30 2.25 10.99
C CYS A 233 5.11 2.04 9.49
N ALA A 234 5.67 2.92 8.67
CA ALA A 234 5.68 2.75 7.22
C ALA A 234 6.38 1.45 6.79
N SER A 235 7.54 1.15 7.40
CA SER A 235 8.25 -0.10 7.16
C SER A 235 7.38 -1.33 7.47
N LEU A 236 6.53 -1.25 8.50
CA LEU A 236 5.64 -2.33 8.90
C LEU A 236 4.52 -2.59 7.88
N GLU A 237 3.97 -1.55 7.26
CA GLU A 237 2.96 -1.71 6.21
C GLU A 237 3.54 -2.46 5.00
N VAL A 238 4.74 -2.08 4.57
CA VAL A 238 5.40 -2.73 3.44
C VAL A 238 5.82 -4.17 3.77
N THR A 239 6.39 -4.43 4.94
CA THR A 239 6.76 -5.81 5.33
C THR A 239 5.55 -6.70 5.48
N ASN A 240 4.42 -6.16 5.97
CA ASN A 240 3.16 -6.91 6.04
C ASN A 240 2.67 -7.31 4.64
N TRP A 241 2.70 -6.40 3.67
CA TRP A 241 2.37 -6.72 2.28
C TRP A 241 3.32 -7.77 1.70
N LEU A 242 4.65 -7.59 1.80
CA LEU A 242 5.65 -8.55 1.32
C LEU A 242 5.41 -9.95 1.89
N ARG A 243 5.12 -10.06 3.19
CA ARG A 243 4.82 -11.33 3.87
C ARG A 243 3.57 -12.03 3.36
N THR A 244 2.53 -11.26 3.01
CA THR A 244 1.24 -11.83 2.56
C THR A 244 1.21 -12.13 1.06
N ARG A 245 2.19 -11.65 0.31
CA ARG A 245 2.30 -11.89 -1.12
C ARG A 245 2.59 -13.36 -1.40
N LYS A 246 1.87 -13.95 -2.36
CA LYS A 246 2.12 -15.32 -2.82
C LYS A 246 3.49 -15.38 -3.53
N PRO A 247 4.39 -16.30 -3.13
CA PRO A 247 5.66 -16.47 -3.81
C PRO A 247 5.47 -17.00 -5.23
N VAL A 248 6.32 -16.54 -6.15
CA VAL A 248 6.27 -16.88 -7.58
C VAL A 248 7.43 -17.78 -8.03
N GLY A 249 8.42 -18.01 -7.17
CA GLY A 249 9.56 -18.90 -7.40
C GLY A 249 10.69 -18.28 -8.22
N ASN A 250 10.83 -16.95 -8.26
CA ASN A 250 11.85 -16.27 -9.06
C ASN A 250 12.45 -15.05 -8.32
N VAL A 251 13.23 -14.23 -9.04
CA VAL A 251 13.93 -13.04 -8.50
C VAL A 251 13.00 -12.07 -7.76
N LEU A 252 11.70 -12.05 -8.06
CA LEU A 252 10.73 -11.18 -7.40
C LEU A 252 10.49 -11.56 -5.94
N ASP A 253 10.84 -12.77 -5.50
CA ASP A 253 10.64 -13.21 -4.11
C ASP A 253 11.78 -12.79 -3.16
N ARG A 254 12.91 -12.30 -3.69
CA ARG A 254 14.06 -11.84 -2.90
C ARG A 254 13.69 -10.86 -1.76
N PRO A 255 12.78 -9.88 -1.93
CA PRO A 255 12.41 -8.96 -0.86
C PRO A 255 11.83 -9.65 0.38
N ASN A 256 11.22 -10.83 0.23
CA ASN A 256 10.64 -11.57 1.37
C ASN A 256 11.71 -11.99 2.38
N ALA A 257 12.96 -12.19 1.94
CA ALA A 257 14.08 -12.52 2.83
C ALA A 257 14.51 -11.34 3.73
N LEU A 258 14.10 -10.10 3.42
CA LEU A 258 14.37 -8.93 4.26
C LEU A 258 13.39 -8.82 5.43
N VAL A 259 12.17 -9.30 5.26
CA VAL A 259 11.09 -9.17 6.25
C VAL A 259 11.55 -9.57 7.66
N PRO A 260 12.10 -10.77 7.91
CA PRO A 260 12.54 -11.15 9.25
C PRO A 260 13.75 -10.35 9.77
N LYS A 261 14.51 -9.65 8.91
CA LYS A 261 15.66 -8.81 9.31
C LYS A 261 15.22 -7.40 9.73
N ILE A 262 14.13 -6.90 9.15
CA ILE A 262 13.68 -5.50 9.30
C ILE A 262 12.50 -5.39 10.26
N GLU A 263 11.55 -6.32 10.16
CA GLU A 263 10.27 -6.26 10.85
C GLU A 263 10.41 -6.16 12.39
N PRO A 264 11.34 -6.85 13.08
CA PRO A 264 11.50 -6.69 14.52
C PRO A 264 11.81 -5.26 14.97
N ASN A 265 12.67 -4.55 14.23
CA ASN A 265 12.99 -3.15 14.51
C ASN A 265 11.82 -2.22 14.14
N ALA A 266 11.17 -2.46 12.99
CA ALA A 266 10.02 -1.70 12.54
C ALA A 266 8.83 -1.79 13.52
N LEU A 267 8.52 -3.00 14.01
CA LEU A 267 7.48 -3.23 15.02
C LEU A 267 7.79 -2.49 16.32
N LEU A 268 9.04 -2.59 16.81
CA LEU A 268 9.43 -1.91 18.04
C LEU A 268 9.36 -0.38 17.89
N GLY A 269 9.94 0.15 16.81
CA GLY A 269 9.94 1.59 16.55
C GLY A 269 8.55 2.17 16.31
N CYS A 270 7.67 1.43 15.63
CA CYS A 270 6.29 1.85 15.42
C CYS A 270 5.50 1.86 16.74
N ALA A 271 5.65 0.82 17.56
CA ALA A 271 5.02 0.75 18.88
C ALA A 271 5.50 1.88 19.80
N ASP A 272 6.80 2.19 19.79
CA ASP A 272 7.38 3.32 20.52
C ASP A 272 6.81 4.66 20.04
N ALA A 273 6.66 4.86 18.73
CA ALA A 273 6.08 6.08 18.16
C ALA A 273 4.59 6.25 18.52
N GLN A 274 3.82 5.15 18.55
CA GLN A 274 2.43 5.15 19.03
C GLN A 274 2.36 5.49 20.52
N ALA A 275 3.23 4.88 21.34
CA ALA A 275 3.32 5.16 22.77
C ALA A 275 3.69 6.63 23.05
N ALA A 276 4.62 7.22 22.28
CA ALA A 276 4.99 8.63 22.39
C ALA A 276 3.81 9.59 22.11
N LYS A 277 2.85 9.17 21.29
CA LYS A 277 1.60 9.90 21.01
C LYS A 277 0.46 9.58 22.00
N ALA A 278 0.76 8.84 23.08
CA ALA A 278 -0.21 8.32 24.05
C ALA A 278 -1.29 7.39 23.45
N ASP A 279 -1.06 6.85 22.25
CA ASP A 279 -1.91 5.83 21.63
C ASP A 279 -1.55 4.44 22.18
N TRP A 280 -1.82 4.25 23.47
CA TRP A 280 -1.42 3.07 24.22
C TRP A 280 -2.11 1.79 23.73
N ALA A 281 -3.30 1.89 23.15
CA ALA A 281 -4.03 0.74 22.64
C ALA A 281 -3.34 0.15 21.40
N ASN A 282 -3.01 0.99 20.42
CA ASN A 282 -2.27 0.55 19.24
C ASN A 282 -0.83 0.15 19.59
N ALA A 283 -0.15 0.93 20.44
CA ALA A 283 1.20 0.59 20.90
C ALA A 283 1.24 -0.81 21.54
N ARG A 284 0.28 -1.12 22.41
CA ARG A 284 0.17 -2.45 23.03
C ARG A 284 0.01 -3.56 22.00
N SER A 285 -0.89 -3.37 21.03
CA SER A 285 -1.14 -4.35 19.96
C SER A 285 0.15 -4.61 19.16
N THR A 286 0.86 -3.55 18.78
CA THR A 286 2.11 -3.63 18.02
C THR A 286 3.23 -4.31 18.82
N TYR A 287 3.41 -3.98 20.10
CA TYR A 287 4.36 -4.69 20.96
C TYR A 287 4.00 -6.18 21.14
N GLN A 288 2.71 -6.52 21.29
CA GLN A 288 2.26 -7.92 21.38
C GLN A 288 2.51 -8.69 20.09
N LEU A 289 2.32 -8.03 18.93
CA LEU A 289 2.63 -8.60 17.63
C LEU A 289 4.13 -8.94 17.51
N LEU A 290 5.02 -8.04 17.98
CA LEU A 290 6.46 -8.30 18.03
C LEU A 290 6.81 -9.49 18.92
N VAL A 291 6.25 -9.55 20.13
CA VAL A 291 6.54 -10.64 21.08
C VAL A 291 6.04 -11.98 20.57
N SER A 292 4.87 -12.02 19.92
CA SER A 292 4.27 -13.24 19.39
C SER A 292 4.97 -13.74 18.12
N ARG A 293 5.29 -12.85 17.18
CA ARG A 293 5.88 -13.20 15.89
C ARG A 293 7.39 -13.45 15.97
N TYR A 294 8.09 -12.71 16.82
CA TYR A 294 9.55 -12.79 16.96
C TYR A 294 9.98 -12.95 18.42
N PRO A 295 9.59 -14.05 19.10
CA PRO A 295 9.80 -14.22 20.55
C PRO A 295 11.27 -14.21 20.98
N HIS A 296 12.18 -14.57 20.07
CA HIS A 296 13.63 -14.64 20.29
C HIS A 296 14.42 -13.44 19.75
N ALA A 297 13.75 -12.47 19.11
CA ALA A 297 14.43 -11.26 18.66
C ALA A 297 14.85 -10.40 19.87
N LYS A 298 16.01 -9.74 19.78
CA LYS A 298 16.54 -8.88 20.87
C LYS A 298 15.51 -7.80 21.28
N GLN A 299 14.74 -7.31 20.32
CA GLN A 299 13.67 -6.32 20.46
C GLN A 299 12.50 -6.82 21.31
N ALA A 300 12.25 -8.12 21.37
CA ALA A 300 11.12 -8.70 22.10
C ALA A 300 11.22 -8.44 23.61
N VAL A 301 12.42 -8.33 24.18
CA VAL A 301 12.62 -8.01 25.61
C VAL A 301 12.03 -6.64 25.92
N ARG A 302 12.39 -5.62 25.14
CA ARG A 302 11.86 -4.26 25.30
C ARG A 302 10.36 -4.18 24.98
N ALA A 303 9.91 -4.94 23.97
CA ALA A 303 8.50 -5.01 23.63
C ALA A 303 7.63 -5.57 24.78
N ARG A 304 8.09 -6.61 25.50
CA ARG A 304 7.39 -7.13 26.69
C ARG A 304 7.21 -6.05 27.76
N ALA A 305 8.26 -5.26 28.02
CA ALA A 305 8.17 -4.12 28.93
C ALA A 305 7.19 -3.05 28.41
N GLY A 306 7.21 -2.79 27.09
CA GLY A 306 6.25 -1.91 26.40
C GLY A 306 4.80 -2.35 26.58
N VAL A 307 4.49 -3.65 26.47
CA VAL A 307 3.15 -4.21 26.74
C VAL A 307 2.69 -3.91 28.17
N GLN A 308 3.57 -4.11 29.16
CA GLN A 308 3.24 -3.85 30.56
C GLN A 308 2.99 -2.37 30.82
N ASN A 309 3.85 -1.49 30.29
CA ASN A 309 3.65 -0.06 30.39
C ASN A 309 2.35 0.39 29.73
N ALA A 310 2.06 -0.08 28.51
CA ALA A 310 0.81 0.25 27.83
C ALA A 310 -0.42 -0.22 28.61
N ASN A 311 -0.39 -1.43 29.19
CA ASN A 311 -1.47 -1.90 30.07
C ASN A 311 -1.68 -1.00 31.29
N TYR A 312 -0.58 -0.58 31.94
CA TYR A 312 -0.63 0.36 33.06
C TYR A 312 -1.27 1.70 32.65
N GLN A 313 -0.86 2.26 31.51
CA GLN A 313 -1.37 3.56 31.03
C GLN A 313 -2.85 3.50 30.63
N ILE A 314 -3.27 2.41 29.97
CA ILE A 314 -4.69 2.15 29.65
C ILE A 314 -5.51 2.05 30.95
N LEU A 315 -4.99 1.34 31.96
CA LEU A 315 -5.64 1.23 33.26
C LEU A 315 -5.77 2.59 33.95
N GLN A 316 -4.71 3.41 33.95
CA GLN A 316 -4.73 4.75 34.53
C GLN A 316 -5.72 5.67 33.82
N ALA A 317 -5.81 5.62 32.49
CA ALA A 317 -6.80 6.37 31.73
C ALA A 317 -8.24 5.97 32.10
N LYS A 318 -8.49 4.65 32.22
CA LYS A 318 -9.78 4.12 32.66
C LYS A 318 -10.14 4.58 34.08
N ILE A 319 -9.19 4.53 35.01
CA ILE A 319 -9.40 4.98 36.40
C ILE A 319 -9.77 6.47 36.44
N ARG A 320 -9.05 7.31 35.68
CA ARG A 320 -9.35 8.74 35.58
C ARG A 320 -10.76 9.00 35.03
N ALA A 321 -11.16 8.25 34.00
CA ALA A 321 -12.50 8.34 33.42
C ALA A 321 -13.60 7.91 34.41
N GLU A 322 -13.39 6.81 35.14
CA GLU A 322 -14.32 6.36 36.20
C GLU A 322 -14.49 7.45 37.28
N LEU A 323 -13.41 8.05 37.76
CA LEU A 323 -13.46 9.11 38.76
C LEU A 323 -14.17 10.37 38.26
N ALA A 324 -13.85 10.81 37.03
CA ALA A 324 -14.48 11.98 36.41
C ALA A 324 -16.00 11.77 36.30
N ARG A 325 -16.43 10.59 35.84
CA ARG A 325 -17.86 10.25 35.72
C ARG A 325 -18.57 10.25 37.07
N VAL A 326 -17.95 9.70 38.11
CA VAL A 326 -18.53 9.73 39.47
C VAL A 326 -18.66 11.16 39.97
N ARG A 327 -17.62 12.00 39.83
CA ARG A 327 -17.65 13.40 40.27
C ARG A 327 -18.76 14.18 39.58
N GLU A 328 -18.90 14.03 38.27
CA GLU A 328 -19.97 14.64 37.47
C GLU A 328 -21.37 14.22 37.96
N LEU A 329 -21.59 12.91 38.14
CA LEU A 329 -22.87 12.37 38.58
C LEU A 329 -23.24 12.79 40.01
N VAL A 330 -22.27 12.85 40.92
CA VAL A 330 -22.48 13.34 42.28
C VAL A 330 -22.83 14.81 42.27
N HIS A 331 -22.07 15.64 41.53
CA HIS A 331 -22.27 17.08 41.49
C HIS A 331 -23.62 17.48 40.88
N SER A 332 -24.05 16.78 39.82
CA SER A 332 -25.35 16.99 39.19
C SER A 332 -26.54 16.37 39.95
N GLY A 333 -26.29 15.55 40.98
CA GLY A 333 -27.32 14.78 41.67
C GLY A 333 -27.82 13.53 40.92
N ALA A 334 -27.35 13.30 39.68
CA ALA A 334 -27.79 12.19 38.82
C ALA A 334 -27.23 10.81 39.24
N TYR A 335 -26.28 10.76 40.17
CA TYR A 335 -25.73 9.48 40.66
C TYR A 335 -26.83 8.54 41.18
N CYS A 336 -27.88 9.10 41.81
CA CYS A 336 -28.94 8.33 42.42
C CYS A 336 -29.90 7.66 41.42
N SER A 337 -29.96 8.14 40.18
CA SER A 337 -30.70 7.47 39.09
C SER A 337 -29.80 6.52 38.31
N THR A 338 -28.55 6.89 38.10
CA THR A 338 -27.59 6.14 37.26
C THR A 338 -26.26 6.00 38.01
N PRO A 339 -26.16 5.06 38.97
CA PRO A 339 -24.95 4.91 39.77
C PRO A 339 -23.77 4.46 38.91
N ALA A 340 -22.61 5.09 39.13
CA ALA A 340 -21.37 4.71 38.47
C ALA A 340 -20.38 4.12 39.48
N LYS A 341 -19.60 3.14 39.01
CA LYS A 341 -18.52 2.56 39.81
C LYS A 341 -17.24 3.39 39.73
N PHE A 342 -16.44 3.33 40.78
CA PHE A 342 -15.05 3.75 40.80
C PHE A 342 -14.19 2.62 41.37
N SER A 343 -13.58 1.83 40.50
CA SER A 343 -12.90 0.57 40.87
C SER A 343 -11.80 0.70 41.94
N PRO A 344 -11.05 1.81 42.03
CA PRO A 344 -10.08 2.05 43.10
C PRO A 344 -10.67 2.46 44.46
N ALA A 345 -11.98 2.71 44.56
CA ALA A 345 -12.60 3.15 45.81
C ALA A 345 -12.27 2.20 46.99
N PRO A 346 -12.15 2.75 48.22
CA PRO A 346 -12.01 1.95 49.43
C PRO A 346 -13.03 0.82 49.50
N ARG A 347 -12.57 -0.38 49.89
CA ARG A 347 -13.45 -1.51 50.16
C ARG A 347 -14.26 -1.23 51.43
N LEU A 348 -15.48 -1.76 51.48
CA LEU A 348 -16.26 -1.76 52.70
C LEU A 348 -15.61 -2.60 53.80
N ARG A 349 -15.59 -2.05 55.01
CA ARG A 349 -15.00 -2.67 56.21
C ARG A 349 -15.97 -2.61 57.38
N HIS A 350 -15.71 -3.41 58.41
CA HIS A 350 -16.35 -3.23 59.71
C HIS A 350 -16.04 -1.83 60.28
N GLY A 351 -16.99 -1.25 61.00
CA GLY A 351 -16.89 0.11 61.51
C GLY A 351 -17.32 1.18 60.51
N LEU A 352 -16.74 2.37 60.63
CA LEU A 352 -17.14 3.56 59.87
C LEU A 352 -16.63 3.52 58.41
N ASN A 353 -17.56 3.64 57.47
CA ASN A 353 -17.29 3.77 56.04
C ASN A 353 -17.70 5.17 55.57
N ARG A 354 -16.74 5.97 55.12
CA ARG A 354 -17.00 7.34 54.63
C ARG A 354 -17.88 7.31 53.39
N ALA A 355 -18.80 8.27 53.31
CA ALA A 355 -19.77 8.37 52.24
C ALA A 355 -19.76 9.77 51.60
N VAL A 356 -20.12 9.79 50.32
CA VAL A 356 -20.64 10.99 49.65
C VAL A 356 -22.15 11.00 49.83
N TYR A 357 -22.71 12.14 50.26
CA TYR A 357 -24.16 12.30 50.38
C TYR A 357 -24.70 13.11 49.21
N VAL A 358 -25.79 12.63 48.61
CA VAL A 358 -26.50 13.30 47.51
C VAL A 358 -27.95 13.48 47.93
N GLY A 359 -28.41 14.73 48.03
CA GLY A 359 -29.77 15.09 48.43
C GLY A 359 -29.98 15.29 49.93
N ALA A 360 -31.19 15.75 50.29
CA ALA A 360 -31.64 16.06 51.65
C ALA A 360 -30.65 16.92 52.45
N ASN A 361 -30.12 17.98 51.83
CA ASN A 361 -29.06 18.83 52.35
C ASN A 361 -29.39 19.44 53.72
N ASP A 362 -30.66 19.67 54.03
CA ASP A 362 -31.12 20.19 55.32
C ASP A 362 -30.80 19.27 56.50
N TYR A 363 -30.54 17.99 56.23
CA TYR A 363 -30.15 16.98 57.22
C TYR A 363 -28.73 16.48 56.99
N THR A 364 -28.37 16.15 55.74
CA THR A 364 -27.07 15.54 55.43
C THR A 364 -25.91 16.49 55.74
N SER A 365 -26.06 17.80 55.50
CA SER A 365 -25.04 18.82 55.82
C SER A 365 -24.71 18.93 57.32
N LYS A 366 -25.60 18.45 58.20
CA LYS A 366 -25.43 18.45 59.67
C LYS A 366 -24.73 17.20 60.19
N LEU A 367 -24.37 16.25 59.32
CA LEU A 367 -23.71 15.01 59.70
C LEU A 367 -22.23 15.26 60.07
N PRO A 368 -21.65 14.43 60.96
CA PRO A 368 -20.25 14.57 61.36
C PRO A 368 -19.29 14.51 60.16
N SER A 369 -18.34 15.44 60.09
CA SER A 369 -17.35 15.51 59.00
C SER A 369 -16.55 14.21 58.81
N GLN A 370 -16.33 13.44 59.87
CA GLN A 370 -15.65 12.14 59.80
C GLN A 370 -16.40 11.07 58.98
N TRP A 371 -17.71 11.24 58.77
CA TRP A 371 -18.53 10.37 57.92
C TRP A 371 -18.53 10.82 56.45
N TRP A 372 -18.08 12.04 56.19
CA TRP A 372 -18.01 12.62 54.86
C TRP A 372 -16.73 12.23 54.15
N ALA A 373 -16.87 11.95 52.86
CA ALA A 373 -15.80 12.04 51.90
C ALA A 373 -16.08 13.26 51.01
N TYR A 374 -15.34 14.35 51.22
CA TYR A 374 -15.47 15.58 50.42
C TYR A 374 -15.16 15.37 48.94
N GLN A 375 -14.35 14.35 48.65
CA GLN A 375 -14.00 13.92 47.30
C GLN A 375 -14.39 12.45 47.14
N ALA A 376 -14.96 12.12 45.98
CA ALA A 376 -15.46 10.77 45.70
C ALA A 376 -14.36 9.69 45.71
N ASP A 377 -13.10 10.06 45.49
CA ASP A 377 -11.97 9.13 45.53
C ASP A 377 -11.70 8.50 46.91
N ASN A 378 -12.13 9.16 47.99
CA ASN A 378 -11.95 8.72 49.37
C ASN A 378 -13.21 8.08 49.99
N ALA A 379 -14.27 7.91 49.21
CA ALA A 379 -15.55 7.39 49.68
C ALA A 379 -15.66 5.88 49.43
N ALA A 380 -16.13 5.13 50.43
CA ALA A 380 -16.53 3.74 50.22
C ALA A 380 -18.00 3.64 49.73
N LEU A 381 -18.80 4.64 50.06
CA LEU A 381 -20.24 4.66 49.87
C LEU A 381 -20.73 5.93 49.15
N VAL A 382 -21.84 5.80 48.44
CA VAL A 382 -22.69 6.96 48.06
C VAL A 382 -24.06 6.77 48.68
N VAL A 383 -24.49 7.74 49.48
CA VAL A 383 -25.79 7.75 50.16
C VAL A 383 -26.70 8.75 49.45
N CYS A 384 -27.67 8.21 48.75
CA CYS A 384 -28.70 8.95 48.05
C CYS A 384 -29.91 9.14 48.96
N ALA A 385 -30.13 10.38 49.40
CA ALA A 385 -31.27 10.75 50.22
C ALA A 385 -32.35 11.40 49.34
N GLY A 386 -33.53 10.80 49.31
CA GLY A 386 -34.68 11.34 48.59
C GLY A 386 -35.34 12.49 49.34
N LYS A 387 -36.43 13.01 48.77
CA LYS A 387 -37.26 14.04 49.40
C LYS A 387 -37.87 13.50 50.70
N GLU A 388 -37.85 14.30 51.76
CA GLU A 388 -38.51 13.94 53.01
C GLU A 388 -40.03 13.79 52.85
N SER A 389 -40.60 12.96 53.72
CA SER A 389 -42.03 12.76 53.90
C SER A 389 -42.35 12.63 55.39
N ARG A 390 -43.63 12.69 55.75
CA ARG A 390 -44.06 12.41 57.12
C ARG A 390 -43.90 10.93 57.46
N GLY A 391 -43.23 10.65 58.57
CA GLY A 391 -43.07 9.34 59.17
C GLY A 391 -44.17 9.02 60.18
N PRO A 392 -43.95 8.09 61.12
CA PRO A 392 -44.91 7.78 62.17
C PRO A 392 -45.22 8.99 63.07
N ALA A 393 -46.47 9.07 63.53
CA ALA A 393 -46.89 10.03 64.53
C ALA A 393 -46.15 9.78 65.86
N VAL A 394 -45.72 10.86 66.51
CA VAL A 394 -45.02 10.83 67.80
C VAL A 394 -45.99 11.20 68.91
N GLN A 395 -46.65 12.36 68.79
CA GLN A 395 -47.54 12.90 69.83
C GLN A 395 -48.51 13.92 69.26
N THR A 396 -49.74 13.96 69.79
CA THR A 396 -50.72 15.01 69.52
C THR A 396 -50.80 15.95 70.72
N CYS A 397 -50.72 17.25 70.47
CA CYS A 397 -50.78 18.27 71.51
C CYS A 397 -51.87 19.30 71.23
N ARG A 398 -52.53 19.72 72.31
CA ARG A 398 -53.62 20.68 72.29
C ARG A 398 -53.05 22.09 72.46
N TYR A 399 -53.50 23.01 71.63
CA TYR A 399 -53.16 24.43 71.65
C TYR A 399 -54.41 25.26 71.80
N THR A 400 -54.33 26.27 72.66
CA THR A 400 -55.39 27.26 72.85
C THR A 400 -54.95 28.58 72.21
N PRO A 401 -55.85 29.29 71.51
CA PRO A 401 -55.51 30.58 70.93
C PRO A 401 -55.14 31.59 72.03
N PHE A 402 -54.19 32.47 71.71
CA PHE A 402 -53.85 33.57 72.59
C PHE A 402 -55.06 34.51 72.76
N ILE A 403 -55.25 35.02 73.97
CA ILE A 403 -56.42 35.83 74.37
C ILE A 403 -56.67 36.96 73.36
N GLY A 404 -57.90 37.02 72.81
CA GLY A 404 -58.32 37.98 71.79
C GLY A 404 -58.39 37.43 70.36
N SER A 405 -57.89 36.22 70.11
CA SER A 405 -58.01 35.52 68.81
C SER A 405 -59.27 34.65 68.84
N GLY A 406 -60.30 34.97 68.05
CA GLY A 406 -61.49 34.12 67.95
C GLY A 406 -61.14 32.77 67.33
N GLY A 407 -61.16 31.69 68.12
CA GLY A 407 -60.86 30.33 67.66
C GLY A 407 -61.06 29.27 68.76
N GLY A 408 -61.32 28.03 68.36
CA GLY A 408 -61.41 26.88 69.26
C GLY A 408 -60.04 26.22 69.52
N ASP A 409 -60.02 25.25 70.44
CA ASP A 409 -58.85 24.38 70.65
C ASP A 409 -58.38 23.76 69.34
N THR A 410 -57.07 23.78 69.10
CA THR A 410 -56.47 23.09 67.96
C THR A 410 -55.59 21.96 68.43
N TYR A 411 -55.78 20.78 67.84
CA TYR A 411 -54.95 19.60 68.08
C TYR A 411 -53.94 19.48 66.94
N VAL A 412 -52.66 19.56 67.27
CA VAL A 412 -51.56 19.41 66.32
C VAL A 412 -50.85 18.10 66.59
N THR A 413 -50.81 17.21 65.58
CA THR A 413 -50.04 15.96 65.63
C THR A 413 -48.64 16.19 65.07
N PHE A 414 -47.62 15.80 65.83
CA PHE A 414 -46.23 15.86 65.43
C PHE A 414 -45.75 14.51 64.89
N TYR A 415 -45.14 14.52 63.70
CA TYR A 415 -44.66 13.33 63.01
C TYR A 415 -43.13 13.30 62.97
N LYS A 416 -42.54 12.10 62.96
CA LYS A 416 -41.12 11.94 62.61
C LYS A 416 -40.90 12.37 61.16
N ILE A 417 -39.71 12.83 60.85
CA ILE A 417 -39.31 13.09 59.47
C ILE A 417 -38.79 11.78 58.88
N ALA A 418 -39.39 11.31 57.79
CA ALA A 418 -38.98 10.12 57.07
C ALA A 418 -38.21 10.49 55.81
N VAL A 419 -36.99 9.99 55.65
CA VAL A 419 -36.16 10.23 54.46
C VAL A 419 -35.83 8.89 53.79
N PRO A 420 -36.34 8.61 52.58
CA PRO A 420 -35.98 7.39 51.87
C PRO A 420 -34.51 7.48 51.43
N VAL A 421 -33.74 6.43 51.71
CA VAL A 421 -32.31 6.37 51.42
C VAL A 421 -31.94 5.13 50.61
N ARG A 422 -31.03 5.32 49.66
CA ARG A 422 -30.37 4.25 48.90
C ARG A 422 -28.87 4.37 49.06
N VAL A 423 -28.22 3.29 49.47
CA VAL A 423 -26.79 3.24 49.77
C VAL A 423 -26.10 2.36 48.73
N TYR A 424 -25.19 2.95 47.98
CA TYR A 424 -24.43 2.29 46.93
C TYR A 424 -22.98 2.07 47.35
N GLU A 425 -22.40 0.93 47.00
CA GLU A 425 -20.96 0.71 47.10
C GLU A 425 -20.28 1.48 45.97
N LEU A 426 -19.42 2.44 46.29
CA LEU A 426 -18.79 3.22 45.23
C LEU A 426 -17.88 2.35 44.35
N ARG A 427 -17.22 1.36 44.95
CA ARG A 427 -16.27 0.46 44.25
C ARG A 427 -16.91 -0.32 43.10
N THR A 428 -18.14 -0.78 43.30
CA THR A 428 -18.83 -1.65 42.34
C THR A 428 -20.02 -0.96 41.66
N GLY A 429 -20.46 0.18 42.19
CA GLY A 429 -21.70 0.87 41.77
C GLY A 429 -22.97 0.14 42.18
N ARG A 430 -22.87 -0.92 42.99
CA ARG A 430 -24.03 -1.75 43.36
C ARG A 430 -24.80 -1.16 44.53
N LEU A 431 -26.11 -1.27 44.48
CA LEU A 431 -26.99 -0.97 45.61
C LEU A 431 -26.78 -2.02 46.69
N ILE A 432 -26.43 -1.59 47.91
CA ILE A 432 -26.20 -2.49 49.05
C ILE A 432 -27.38 -2.45 50.01
N ARG A 433 -27.99 -1.27 50.17
CA ARG A 433 -29.07 -1.07 51.13
C ARG A 433 -30.07 -0.05 50.64
N THR A 434 -31.34 -0.39 50.80
CA THR A 434 -32.47 0.53 50.71
C THR A 434 -33.10 0.62 52.09
N SER A 435 -33.38 1.82 52.56
CA SER A 435 -33.99 2.02 53.88
C SER A 435 -34.75 3.34 53.93
N THR A 436 -35.46 3.59 55.03
CA THR A 436 -36.04 4.91 55.33
C THR A 436 -35.51 5.35 56.67
N VAL A 437 -34.77 6.45 56.68
CA VAL A 437 -34.26 7.06 57.91
C VAL A 437 -35.40 7.79 58.61
N GLN A 438 -35.59 7.50 59.89
CA GLN A 438 -36.62 8.14 60.72
C GLN A 438 -35.96 9.10 61.70
N ILE A 439 -36.07 10.40 61.45
CA ILE A 439 -35.47 11.44 62.28
C ILE A 439 -36.49 11.84 63.34
N SER A 440 -36.09 11.67 64.59
CA SER A 440 -36.88 12.11 65.75
C SER A 440 -36.48 13.54 66.14
N GLY A 441 -37.26 14.19 67.00
CA GLY A 441 -37.00 15.56 67.41
C GLY A 441 -37.89 15.97 68.58
N SER A 442 -37.77 17.22 69.00
CA SER A 442 -38.67 17.79 70.01
C SER A 442 -40.06 17.96 69.42
N VAL A 443 -41.08 17.68 70.23
CA VAL A 443 -42.50 17.83 69.92
C VAL A 443 -43.14 18.82 70.88
N CYS A 444 -44.32 19.32 70.52
CA CYS A 444 -45.16 20.13 71.41
C CYS A 444 -44.47 21.38 72.00
N PRO A 445 -43.98 22.31 71.16
CA PRO A 445 -43.50 23.60 71.65
C PRO A 445 -44.59 24.34 72.44
N ALA A 446 -44.21 25.23 73.36
CA ALA A 446 -45.18 26.00 74.15
C ALA A 446 -46.07 26.91 73.28
N THR A 447 -45.58 27.33 72.12
CA THR A 447 -46.29 28.18 71.17
C THR A 447 -46.07 27.69 69.74
N ILE A 448 -47.10 27.82 68.90
CA ILE A 448 -47.04 27.56 67.46
C ILE A 448 -47.35 28.86 66.71
N SER A 449 -46.49 29.21 65.76
CA SER A 449 -46.68 30.37 64.88
C SER A 449 -47.12 29.89 63.50
N TYR A 450 -48.10 30.56 62.91
CA TYR A 450 -48.58 30.27 61.57
C TYR A 450 -48.90 31.57 60.82
N PRO A 451 -48.71 31.60 59.49
CA PRO A 451 -49.01 32.78 58.70
C PRO A 451 -50.53 33.06 58.72
N THR A 452 -50.88 34.33 58.80
CA THR A 452 -52.27 34.81 58.69
C THR A 452 -52.37 35.70 57.46
N TYR A 453 -53.45 35.58 56.70
CA TYR A 453 -53.76 36.44 55.56
C TYR A 453 -55.04 37.21 55.87
N ASN A 454 -54.97 38.55 55.87
CA ASN A 454 -56.07 39.43 56.29
C ASN A 454 -56.62 39.10 57.70
N GLY A 455 -55.75 38.69 58.63
CA GLY A 455 -56.13 38.34 60.00
C GLY A 455 -56.80 36.96 60.16
N ILE A 456 -56.90 36.19 59.08
CA ILE A 456 -57.45 34.82 59.08
C ILE A 456 -56.32 33.84 58.75
N GLY A 457 -56.15 32.83 59.60
CA GLY A 457 -55.22 31.73 59.38
C GLY A 457 -55.54 30.58 60.33
N SER A 458 -55.08 29.39 60.00
CA SER A 458 -55.17 28.24 60.91
C SER A 458 -53.81 27.55 60.94
N PRO A 459 -53.35 27.10 62.12
CA PRO A 459 -52.10 26.37 62.20
C PRO A 459 -52.22 25.04 61.43
N ASP A 460 -51.12 24.60 60.84
CA ASP A 460 -51.05 23.24 60.31
C ASP A 460 -51.24 22.25 61.47
N THR A 461 -52.27 21.42 61.36
CA THR A 461 -52.61 20.39 62.34
C THR A 461 -51.68 19.18 62.28
N GLN A 462 -50.77 19.13 61.29
CA GLN A 462 -49.83 18.04 61.10
C GLN A 462 -48.42 18.58 60.86
N GLN A 463 -47.64 18.69 61.93
CA GLN A 463 -46.29 19.26 61.88
C GLN A 463 -45.21 18.18 61.97
N ASP A 464 -44.04 18.45 61.43
CA ASP A 464 -42.86 17.62 61.66
C ASP A 464 -42.23 17.94 63.02
N VAL A 465 -41.59 16.93 63.62
CA VAL A 465 -40.73 17.12 64.79
C VAL A 465 -39.60 18.11 64.46
N LYS A 466 -39.12 18.85 65.46
CA LYS A 466 -37.94 19.71 65.29
C LYS A 466 -36.66 18.91 65.59
N PRO A 467 -35.85 18.54 64.59
CA PRO A 467 -34.70 17.67 64.81
C PRO A 467 -33.52 18.41 65.44
N THR A 468 -32.71 17.69 66.21
CA THR A 468 -31.39 18.13 66.69
C THR A 468 -30.27 17.43 65.91
N ALA A 469 -29.05 17.97 65.93
CA ALA A 469 -27.89 17.33 65.29
C ALA A 469 -27.65 15.90 65.81
N ALA A 470 -27.90 15.65 67.10
CA ALA A 470 -27.78 14.31 67.71
C ALA A 470 -28.80 13.33 67.14
N THR A 471 -30.07 13.75 66.97
CA THR A 471 -31.12 12.91 66.40
C THR A 471 -30.91 12.64 64.91
N VAL A 472 -30.41 13.61 64.14
CA VAL A 472 -30.03 13.40 62.73
C VAL A 472 -28.88 12.41 62.64
N ARG A 473 -27.82 12.59 63.45
CA ARG A 473 -26.68 11.67 63.50
C ARG A 473 -27.12 10.24 63.82
N ALA A 474 -27.92 10.04 64.87
CA ALA A 474 -28.39 8.72 65.27
C ALA A 474 -29.19 8.02 64.16
N ALA A 475 -30.00 8.78 63.42
CA ALA A 475 -30.83 8.24 62.35
C ALA A 475 -30.01 7.78 61.12
N PHE A 476 -28.93 8.50 60.78
CA PHE A 476 -28.06 8.15 59.63
C PHE A 476 -26.92 7.18 59.97
N GLN A 477 -26.54 7.03 61.25
CA GLN A 477 -25.42 6.17 61.68
C GLN A 477 -25.45 4.76 61.11
N PRO A 478 -26.59 4.03 61.07
CA PRO A 478 -26.62 2.66 60.59
C PRO A 478 -26.30 2.51 59.10
N LEU A 479 -26.32 3.61 58.33
CA LEU A 479 -26.02 3.59 56.90
C LEU A 479 -24.52 3.52 56.61
N VAL A 480 -23.70 4.06 57.52
CA VAL A 480 -22.25 4.21 57.33
C VAL A 480 -21.42 3.42 58.32
N VAL A 481 -22.00 3.02 59.46
CA VAL A 481 -21.34 2.13 60.43
C VAL A 481 -21.83 0.72 60.20
N ARG A 482 -20.91 -0.17 59.81
CA ARG A 482 -21.18 -1.59 59.65
C ARG A 482 -20.80 -2.34 60.94
N PRO A 483 -21.70 -3.16 61.50
CA PRO A 483 -21.40 -3.98 62.68
C PRO A 483 -20.28 -4.97 62.39
#